data_AF-A0A660NK10-F1
#
_entry.id   AF-A0A660NK10-F1
#
_cell.length_a   1.000
_cell.length_b   1.000
_cell.length_c   1.000
_cell.angle_alpha   90.00
_cell.angle_beta   90.00
_cell.angle_gamma   90.00
#
_symmetry.space_group_name_H-M   'P 1'
#
loop_
_entity.id
_entity.type
_entity.pdbx_description
1 polymer ?
#
loop_
_entity_poly.entity_id
_entity_poly.type
_entity_poly.pdbx_seq_one_letter_code
_entity_poly.pdbx_strand_id
1 'polypeptide(L)'
;HSPAQAMTTWLVENEVPGPFSIDDDSELRDTGESRAAVRYVRQPVDADTVQRHLKEGKQCTRLALTWRDRVSFVLTENAAIKRLNPLDVVREGRESLDEGDARQVFDAEFTLMAGELSGLLADLLDVLGGEQKEAQAA
;
A
#
# COMPACT_ATOMS: atom_id res chain seq x y z
N HIS A 1 11.94 -4.02 8.83
CA HIS A 1 10.98 -3.98 9.95
C HIS A 1 9.79 -4.89 9.64
N SER A 2 8.89 -5.22 10.58
CA SER A 2 7.65 -5.89 10.18
C SER A 2 6.73 -4.89 9.45
N PRO A 3 5.95 -5.29 8.42
CA PRO A 3 5.06 -4.37 7.72
C PRO A 3 4.05 -3.68 8.65
N ALA A 4 3.53 -4.41 9.65
CA ALA A 4 2.63 -3.85 10.65
C ALA A 4 3.29 -2.73 11.49
N GLN A 5 4.57 -2.89 11.84
CA GLN A 5 5.32 -1.84 12.55
C GLN A 5 5.54 -0.62 11.66
N ALA A 6 5.96 -0.82 10.41
CA ALA A 6 6.18 0.26 9.46
C ALA A 6 4.90 1.08 9.22
N MET A 7 3.77 0.41 8.92
CA MET A 7 2.48 1.09 8.72
C MET A 7 2.01 1.84 9.97
N THR A 8 2.24 1.30 11.17
CA THR A 8 1.93 2.01 12.41
C THR A 8 2.76 3.27 12.57
N THR A 9 4.05 3.21 12.27
CA THR A 9 4.92 4.40 12.29
C THR A 9 4.44 5.45 11.29
N TRP A 10 4.14 5.04 10.05
CA TRP A 10 3.67 5.97 9.03
C TRP A 10 2.36 6.66 9.40
N LEU A 11 1.41 5.93 10.00
CA LEU A 11 0.16 6.52 10.49
C LEU A 11 0.36 7.48 11.67
N VAL A 12 1.33 7.23 12.54
CA VAL A 12 1.66 8.12 13.66
C VAL A 12 2.31 9.41 13.16
N GLU A 13 3.23 9.29 12.22
CA GLU A 13 3.98 10.41 11.65
C GLU A 13 3.16 11.15 10.58
N ASN A 14 2.07 10.54 10.11
CA ASN A 14 1.28 10.98 8.97
C ASN A 14 2.15 11.21 7.72
N GLU A 15 3.15 10.35 7.55
CA GLU A 15 4.16 10.43 6.49
C GLU A 15 4.61 9.01 6.12
N VAL A 16 4.81 8.77 4.83
CA VAL A 16 5.42 7.52 4.33
C VAL A 16 6.69 7.94 3.58
N PRO A 17 7.84 7.30 3.86
CA PRO A 17 9.07 7.57 3.11
C PRO A 17 8.90 7.32 1.61
N GLY A 18 9.72 8.00 0.81
CA GLY A 18 9.74 7.77 -0.64
C GLY A 18 8.49 8.29 -1.35
N PRO A 19 8.09 7.69 -2.48
CA PRO A 19 7.05 8.24 -3.34
C PRO A 19 5.65 7.70 -3.01
N PHE A 20 5.31 7.64 -1.72
CA PHE A 20 4.02 7.15 -1.24
C PHE A 20 3.27 8.22 -0.45
N SER A 21 1.94 8.17 -0.52
CA SER A 21 1.03 8.94 0.33
C SER A 21 0.03 8.01 1.03
N ILE A 22 -0.46 8.44 2.19
CA ILE A 22 -1.50 7.74 2.95
C ILE A 22 -2.87 8.16 2.42
N ASP A 23 -3.72 7.17 2.11
CA ASP A 23 -5.11 7.38 1.73
C ASP A 23 -6.05 7.23 2.94
N ASP A 24 -7.33 7.50 2.71
CA ASP A 24 -8.38 7.60 3.73
C ASP A 24 -8.92 6.25 4.28
N ASP A 25 -8.23 5.14 4.03
CA ASP A 25 -8.64 3.79 4.42
C ASP A 25 -7.56 3.15 5.32
N SER A 26 -7.88 2.84 6.58
CA SER A 26 -6.96 2.15 7.50
C SER A 26 -7.67 1.20 8.46
N GLU A 27 -6.94 0.22 8.99
CA GLU A 27 -7.42 -0.72 10.01
C GLU A 27 -6.38 -0.81 11.15
N LEU A 28 -6.82 -0.61 12.39
CA LEU A 28 -6.02 -0.91 13.58
C LEU A 28 -6.67 -2.05 14.36
N ARG A 29 -5.88 -3.03 14.76
CA ARG A 29 -6.34 -4.23 15.46
C ARG A 29 -5.51 -4.50 16.71
N ASP A 30 -6.18 -4.94 17.77
CA ASP A 30 -5.57 -5.42 19.01
C ASP A 30 -4.58 -6.58 18.72
N THR A 31 -3.37 -6.48 19.28
CA THR A 31 -2.32 -7.49 19.11
C THR A 31 -2.48 -8.70 20.04
N GLY A 32 -3.35 -8.61 21.07
CA GLY A 32 -3.70 -9.67 21.99
C GLY A 32 -4.83 -10.58 21.51
N GLU A 33 -5.42 -11.32 22.43
CA GLU A 33 -6.42 -12.37 22.12
C GLU A 33 -7.76 -11.82 21.63
N SER A 34 -8.13 -10.60 22.05
CA SER A 34 -9.42 -10.00 21.69
C SER A 34 -9.55 -9.82 20.16
N ARG A 35 -8.43 -9.55 19.48
CA ARG A 35 -8.34 -9.19 18.06
C ARG A 35 -9.35 -8.09 17.66
N ALA A 36 -9.79 -7.27 18.61
CA ALA A 36 -10.73 -6.18 18.39
C ALA A 36 -10.15 -5.19 17.37
N ALA A 37 -10.94 -4.79 16.38
CA ALA A 37 -10.48 -3.95 15.28
C ALA A 37 -11.35 -2.71 15.11
N VAL A 38 -10.70 -1.59 14.79
CA VAL A 38 -11.32 -0.36 14.29
C VAL A 38 -10.89 -0.18 12.84
N ARG A 39 -11.85 0.18 11.99
CA ARG A 39 -11.60 0.47 10.58
C ARG A 39 -12.12 1.85 10.23
N TYR A 40 -11.26 2.62 9.59
CA TYR A 40 -11.58 3.89 8.96
C TYR A 40 -11.75 3.64 7.46
N VAL A 41 -12.83 4.16 6.88
CA VAL A 41 -13.18 3.97 5.46
C VAL A 41 -13.55 5.33 4.89
N ARG A 42 -12.83 5.78 3.86
CA ARG A 42 -12.99 7.11 3.26
C ARG A 42 -12.95 8.22 4.31
N GLN A 43 -12.16 8.02 5.36
CA GLN A 43 -11.91 9.00 6.38
C GLN A 43 -10.47 8.86 6.91
N PRO A 44 -9.65 9.92 6.81
CA PRO A 44 -8.32 9.90 7.41
C PRO A 44 -8.45 9.81 8.95
N VAL A 45 -7.53 9.06 9.57
CA VAL A 45 -7.44 8.98 11.02
C VAL A 45 -6.43 10.01 11.51
N ASP A 46 -6.82 10.85 12.47
CA ASP A 46 -5.92 11.86 13.05
C ASP A 46 -4.88 11.23 13.98
N ALA A 47 -3.73 11.88 14.11
CA ALA A 47 -2.59 11.38 14.89
C ALA A 47 -2.94 11.14 16.38
N ASP A 48 -3.75 12.00 17.00
CA ASP A 48 -4.16 11.84 18.41
C ASP A 48 -5.01 10.57 18.61
N THR A 49 -5.88 10.29 17.64
CA THR A 49 -6.70 9.07 17.63
C THR A 49 -5.86 7.82 17.36
N VAL A 50 -4.90 7.87 16.44
CA VAL A 50 -3.93 6.77 16.25
C VAL A 50 -3.20 6.48 17.56
N GLN A 51 -2.62 7.51 18.19
CA GLN A 51 -1.90 7.39 19.46
C GLN A 51 -2.74 6.77 20.58
N ARG A 52 -4.03 7.12 20.65
CA ARG A 52 -4.97 6.53 21.62
C ARG A 52 -5.13 5.02 21.37
N HIS A 53 -5.38 4.62 20.13
CA HIS A 53 -5.50 3.20 19.77
C HIS A 53 -4.22 2.41 20.05
N LEU A 54 -3.04 3.01 19.83
CA LEU A 54 -1.76 2.37 20.16
C LEU A 54 -1.60 2.14 21.67
N LYS A 55 -2.00 3.10 22.52
CA LYS A 55 -2.00 2.94 23.99
C LYS A 55 -2.95 1.84 24.46
N GLU A 56 -3.99 1.55 23.68
CA GLU A 56 -4.91 0.43 23.90
C GLU A 56 -4.40 -0.91 23.34
N GLY A 57 -3.14 -0.97 22.86
CA GLY A 57 -2.53 -2.20 22.34
C GLY A 57 -2.92 -2.56 20.91
N LYS A 58 -3.48 -1.61 20.14
CA LYS A 58 -3.77 -1.83 18.72
C LYS A 58 -2.56 -1.52 17.85
N GLN A 59 -2.46 -2.20 16.72
CA GLN A 59 -1.46 -1.99 15.69
C GLN A 59 -2.15 -1.85 14.33
N CYS A 60 -1.56 -1.10 13.40
CA CYS A 60 -2.05 -1.00 12.04
C CYS A 60 -1.90 -2.36 11.33
N THR A 61 -3.00 -2.88 10.82
CA THR A 61 -3.04 -4.14 10.08
C THR A 61 -3.35 -3.96 8.61
N ARG A 62 -3.87 -2.78 8.23
CA ARG A 62 -4.10 -2.36 6.85
C ARG A 62 -3.95 -0.87 6.70
N LEU A 63 -3.32 -0.46 5.61
CA LEU A 63 -3.15 0.94 5.24
C LEU A 63 -3.34 1.09 3.74
N ALA A 64 -4.25 1.95 3.33
CA ALA A 64 -4.38 2.37 1.95
C ALA A 64 -3.31 3.41 1.62
N LEU A 65 -2.68 3.22 0.47
CA LEU A 65 -1.55 4.00 0.01
C LEU A 65 -1.71 4.29 -1.48
N THR A 66 -1.23 5.45 -1.88
CA THR A 66 -1.03 5.79 -3.29
C THR A 66 0.46 5.91 -3.58
N TRP A 67 0.92 5.29 -4.66
CA TRP A 67 2.31 5.36 -5.14
C TRP A 67 2.40 6.28 -6.37
N ARG A 68 3.24 7.32 -6.29
CA ARG A 68 3.52 8.31 -7.36
C ARG A 68 2.28 8.90 -8.04
N ASP A 69 1.15 8.99 -7.33
CA ASP A 69 -0.16 9.35 -7.89
C ASP A 69 -0.61 8.46 -9.07
N ARG A 70 0.00 7.27 -9.22
CA ARG A 70 -0.18 6.33 -10.33
C ARG A 70 -0.97 5.08 -9.96
N VAL A 71 -0.74 4.54 -8.78
CA VAL A 71 -1.38 3.29 -8.34
C VAL A 71 -1.81 3.41 -6.89
N SER A 72 -3.10 3.23 -6.62
CA SER A 72 -3.61 3.08 -5.27
C SER A 72 -3.76 1.60 -4.89
N PHE A 73 -3.49 1.28 -3.64
CA PHE A 73 -3.55 -0.09 -3.12
C PHE A 73 -3.72 -0.10 -1.60
N VAL A 74 -3.97 -1.29 -1.04
CA VAL A 74 -4.01 -1.53 0.40
C VAL A 74 -2.90 -2.50 0.77
N LEU A 75 -1.95 -2.03 1.57
CA LEU A 75 -0.94 -2.87 2.21
C LEU A 75 -1.52 -3.52 3.46
N THR A 76 -1.08 -4.74 3.78
CA THR A 76 -1.50 -5.46 4.98
C THR A 76 -0.32 -5.87 5.86
N GLU A 77 -0.60 -6.27 7.11
CA GLU A 77 0.40 -6.70 8.10
C GLU A 77 1.35 -7.82 7.62
N ASN A 78 0.90 -8.63 6.66
CA ASN A 78 1.67 -9.71 6.03
C ASN A 78 2.28 -9.32 4.66
N ALA A 79 2.47 -8.03 4.39
CA ALA A 79 2.98 -7.49 3.13
C ALA A 79 2.15 -7.84 1.88
N ALA A 80 0.87 -8.21 2.04
CA ALA A 80 0.02 -8.45 0.88
C ALA A 80 -0.48 -7.11 0.30
N ILE A 81 -0.39 -6.98 -1.02
CA ILE A 81 -0.95 -5.87 -1.77
C ILE A 81 -2.37 -6.26 -2.20
N LYS A 82 -3.37 -5.47 -1.79
CA LYS A 82 -4.78 -5.69 -2.11
C LYS A 82 -5.37 -4.47 -2.80
N ARG A 83 -6.48 -4.67 -3.52
CA ARG A 83 -7.22 -3.59 -4.20
C ARG A 83 -6.31 -2.71 -5.07
N LEU A 84 -5.39 -3.34 -5.80
CA LEU A 84 -4.52 -2.64 -6.75
C LEU A 84 -5.37 -1.94 -7.79
N ASN A 85 -5.23 -0.63 -7.90
CA ASN A 85 -6.01 0.20 -8.81
C ASN A 85 -5.10 1.21 -9.51
N PRO A 86 -4.89 1.08 -10.83
CA PRO A 86 -4.22 2.10 -11.62
C PRO A 86 -5.09 3.37 -11.70
N LEU A 87 -4.48 4.50 -11.38
CA LEU A 87 -5.08 5.83 -11.42
C LEU A 87 -5.06 6.38 -12.86
N ASP A 88 -5.83 7.45 -13.09
CA ASP A 88 -6.08 7.96 -14.44
C ASP A 88 -4.80 8.42 -15.16
N VAL A 89 -3.80 8.93 -14.43
CA VAL A 89 -2.49 9.32 -14.99
C VAL A 89 -1.75 8.16 -15.65
N VAL A 90 -2.00 6.91 -15.24
CA VAL A 90 -1.44 5.72 -15.89
C VAL A 90 -2.16 5.46 -17.21
N ARG A 91 -3.42 5.87 -17.31
CA ARG A 91 -4.26 5.67 -18.51
C ARG A 91 -4.01 6.73 -19.59
N GLU A 92 -3.38 7.85 -19.23
CA GLU A 92 -2.92 8.89 -20.15
C GLU A 92 -1.80 8.33 -21.07
N GLY A 93 -2.15 8.01 -22.31
CA GLY A 93 -1.28 7.28 -23.25
C GLY A 93 -1.99 6.17 -24.03
N ARG A 94 -3.24 5.87 -23.67
CA ARG A 94 -4.13 4.93 -24.38
C ARG A 94 -4.81 5.52 -25.61
N GLU A 95 -4.72 6.83 -25.81
CA GLU A 95 -5.46 7.58 -26.84
C GLU A 95 -5.14 7.15 -28.27
N SER A 96 -4.01 6.47 -28.49
CA SER A 96 -3.56 5.99 -29.79
C SER A 96 -3.81 4.50 -30.06
N LEU A 97 -4.44 3.78 -29.14
CA LEU A 97 -4.72 2.34 -29.32
C LEU A 97 -5.96 2.15 -30.22
N ASP A 98 -5.89 1.19 -31.14
CA ASP A 98 -7.09 0.75 -31.86
C ASP A 98 -7.91 -0.17 -30.94
N GLU A 99 -9.00 0.37 -30.38
CA GLU A 99 -9.91 -0.38 -29.50
C GLU A 99 -10.57 -1.58 -30.20
N GLY A 100 -10.52 -1.65 -31.54
CA GLY A 100 -10.98 -2.79 -32.34
C GLY A 100 -10.07 -4.02 -32.27
N ASP A 101 -8.79 -3.85 -31.90
CA ASP A 101 -7.84 -4.95 -31.71
C ASP A 101 -7.61 -5.24 -30.22
N ALA A 102 -8.47 -6.11 -29.68
CA ALA A 102 -8.41 -6.53 -28.28
C ALA A 102 -7.05 -7.12 -27.85
N ARG A 103 -6.25 -7.69 -28.78
CA ARG A 103 -4.92 -8.21 -28.44
C ARG A 103 -3.94 -7.07 -28.26
N GLN A 104 -3.92 -6.12 -29.19
CA GLN A 104 -3.07 -4.94 -29.09
C GLN A 104 -3.35 -4.15 -27.80
N VAL A 105 -4.63 -3.94 -27.48
CA VAL A 105 -5.04 -3.24 -26.25
C VAL A 105 -4.53 -3.98 -25.01
N PHE A 106 -4.72 -5.31 -24.95
CA PHE A 106 -4.26 -6.11 -23.83
C PHE A 106 -2.74 -6.05 -23.65
N ASP A 107 -1.97 -6.25 -24.73
CA ASP A 107 -0.51 -6.25 -24.67
C ASP A 107 0.03 -4.89 -24.19
N ALA A 108 -0.58 -3.80 -24.65
CA ALA A 108 -0.23 -2.45 -24.22
C ALA A 108 -0.56 -2.22 -22.73
N GLU A 109 -1.77 -2.57 -22.28
CA GLU A 109 -2.18 -2.43 -20.88
C GLU A 109 -1.34 -3.28 -19.93
N PHE A 110 -1.05 -4.53 -20.32
CA PHE A 110 -0.22 -5.43 -19.54
C PHE A 110 1.21 -4.91 -19.40
N THR A 111 1.82 -4.47 -20.51
CA THR A 111 3.20 -3.95 -20.51
C THR A 111 3.32 -2.72 -19.62
N LEU A 112 2.38 -1.79 -19.74
CA LEU A 112 2.30 -0.59 -18.92
C LEU A 112 2.18 -0.95 -17.43
N MET A 113 1.19 -1.78 -17.07
CA MET A 113 0.95 -2.16 -15.68
C MET A 113 2.09 -2.98 -15.07
N ALA A 114 2.75 -3.83 -15.85
CA ALA A 114 3.93 -4.57 -15.40
C ALA A 114 5.09 -3.61 -15.05
N GLY A 115 5.28 -2.56 -15.84
CA GLY A 115 6.26 -1.51 -15.55
C GLY A 115 5.96 -0.77 -14.25
N GLU A 116 4.70 -0.34 -14.06
CA GLU A 116 4.26 0.34 -12.83
C GLU A 116 4.41 -0.56 -11.59
N LEU A 117 4.00 -1.83 -11.70
CA LEU A 117 4.14 -2.80 -10.61
C LEU A 117 5.60 -3.06 -10.25
N SER A 118 6.50 -3.14 -11.23
CA SER A 118 7.93 -3.30 -10.96
C SER A 118 8.48 -2.12 -10.16
N GLY A 119 8.08 -0.88 -10.50
CA GLY A 119 8.48 0.32 -9.77
C GLY A 119 7.89 0.38 -8.36
N LEU A 120 6.59 0.11 -8.23
CA LEU A 120 5.89 0.05 -6.95
C LEU A 120 6.53 -0.96 -6.01
N LEU A 121 6.84 -2.17 -6.49
CA LEU A 121 7.43 -3.21 -5.65
C LEU A 121 8.84 -2.84 -5.19
N ALA A 122 9.66 -2.25 -6.08
CA ALA A 122 11.01 -1.81 -5.72
C ALA A 122 10.98 -0.73 -4.63
N ASP A 123 10.18 0.32 -4.81
CA ASP A 123 10.05 1.40 -3.84
C ASP A 123 9.42 0.89 -2.54
N LEU A 124 8.42 0.00 -2.62
CA LEU A 124 7.74 -0.55 -1.44
C LEU A 124 8.69 -1.40 -0.59
N LEU A 125 9.55 -2.20 -1.23
CA LEU A 125 10.57 -2.98 -0.53
C LEU A 125 11.56 -2.07 0.20
N ASP A 126 12.02 -0.99 -0.45
CA ASP A 126 12.95 -0.04 0.15
C ASP A 126 12.37 0.59 1.42
N VAL A 127 11.12 1.09 1.37
CA VAL A 127 10.48 1.74 2.52
C VAL A 127 10.12 0.78 3.65
N LEU A 128 9.97 -0.52 3.36
CA LEU A 128 9.81 -1.57 4.37
C LEU A 128 11.14 -1.99 5.05
N GLY A 129 12.27 -1.45 4.58
CA GLY A 129 13.61 -1.70 5.09
C GLY A 129 14.36 -2.81 4.33
N GLY A 130 13.99 -3.08 3.08
CA GLY A 130 14.62 -4.05 2.20
C GLY A 130 14.21 -5.51 2.43
N GLU A 131 14.72 -6.39 1.58
CA GLU A 131 14.53 -7.83 1.71
C GLU A 131 15.38 -8.38 2.87
N GLN A 132 14.74 -9.18 3.74
CA GLN A 132 15.48 -10.03 4.67
C GLN A 132 16.29 -11.01 3.83
N LYS A 133 17.62 -10.92 3.87
CA LYS A 133 18.46 -11.99 3.32
C LYS A 133 18.04 -13.27 4.05
N GLU A 134 17.61 -14.29 3.31
CA GLU A 134 17.42 -15.62 3.89
C GLU A 134 18.67 -15.93 4.71
N ALA A 135 18.47 -16.18 6.01
CA ALA A 135 19.54 -16.73 6.83
C ALA A 135 19.93 -18.02 6.15
N GLN A 136 21.10 -18.00 5.49
CA GLN A 136 21.67 -19.13 4.79
C GLN A 136 21.53 -20.35 5.70
N ALA A 137 20.65 -21.28 5.31
CA ALA A 137 20.48 -22.53 6.03
C ALA A 137 21.84 -23.23 6.00
N ALA A 138 22.50 -23.25 7.17
CA ALA A 138 23.75 -23.96 7.41
C ALA A 138 23.50 -25.48 7.44
#